data_AF-T0Z8N2-F1
#
_entry.id   AF-T0Z8N2-F1
#
_cell.length_a   1.000
_cell.length_b   1.000
_cell.length_c   1.000
_cell.angle_alpha   90.00
_cell.angle_beta   90.00
_cell.angle_gamma   90.00
#
_symmetry.space_group_name_H-M   'P 1'
#
loop_
_entity.id
_entity.type
_entity.pdbx_description
1 polymer ?
#
loop_
_entity_poly.entity_id
_entity_poly.type
_entity_poly.pdbx_seq_one_letter_code
_entity_poly.pdbx_strand_id
1 'polypeptide(L)' 'MLISSGIEKVFEVGPAFRAEEHNTNRHLNEFTSIDIEMAFSSDDDAMQMLELCVYQGIVRANGQ' A
#
# COMPACT_ATOMS: atom_id res chain seq x y z
N MET A 1 -0.72 -8.91 14.15
CA MET A 1 0.06 -8.27 13.07
C MET A 1 1.31 -9.09 12.82
N LEU A 2 1.68 -9.33 11.56
CA LEU A 2 2.88 -10.11 11.21
C LEU A 2 4.17 -9.44 11.74
N ILE A 3 4.18 -8.12 11.79
CA ILE A 3 5.21 -7.31 12.45
C ILE A 3 5.44 -7.75 13.91
N SER A 4 4.36 -7.95 14.69
CA SER A 4 4.46 -8.37 16.09
C SER A 4 4.93 -9.82 16.26
N SER A 5 4.89 -10.64 15.21
CA SER A 5 5.45 -12.01 15.22
C SER A 5 6.93 -12.07 14.81
N GLY A 6 7.59 -10.92 14.66
CA GLY A 6 9.01 -10.83 14.31
C GLY A 6 9.29 -10.82 12.82
N ILE A 7 8.28 -10.62 11.96
CA ILE A 7 8.47 -10.40 10.53
C ILE A 7 8.63 -8.90 10.31
N GLU A 8 9.85 -8.44 10.08
CA GLU A 8 10.17 -7.01 10.16
C GLU A 8 9.65 -6.17 8.99
N LYS A 9 9.41 -6.77 7.82
CA LYS A 9 8.90 -6.08 6.63
C LYS A 9 7.89 -6.96 5.92
N VAL A 10 6.68 -6.45 5.72
CA VAL A 10 5.59 -7.16 5.05
C VAL A 10 4.88 -6.25 4.07
N PHE A 11 4.27 -6.86 3.06
CA PHE A 11 3.38 -6.19 2.14
C PHE A 11 2.17 -7.07 1.86
N GLU A 12 1.06 -6.45 1.45
CA GLU A 12 -0.14 -7.13 1.02
C GLU A 12 -0.61 -6.56 -0.32
N VAL A 13 -1.04 -7.45 -1.21
CA VAL A 13 -1.81 -7.09 -2.41
C VAL A 13 -3.07 -7.95 -2.40
N GLY A 14 -4.21 -7.31 -2.11
CA GLY A 14 -5.45 -8.04 -1.83
C GLY A 14 -6.69 -7.17 -1.96
N PRO A 15 -7.89 -7.78 -1.90
CA PRO A 15 -9.14 -7.04 -1.93
C PRO A 15 -9.38 -6.33 -0.59
N ALA A 16 -9.77 -5.06 -0.66
CA ALA A 16 -10.23 -4.26 0.46
C ALA A 16 -11.68 -3.83 0.23
N PHE A 17 -12.44 -3.76 1.33
CA PHE A 17 -13.89 -3.50 1.29
C PHE A 17 -14.25 -2.28 2.14
N ARG A 18 -15.18 -1.46 1.64
CA ARG A 18 -15.78 -0.33 2.38
C ARG A 18 -17.29 -0.50 2.36
N ALA A 19 -17.89 -0.56 3.56
CA ALA A 19 -19.33 -0.76 3.74
C ALA A 19 -20.14 0.55 3.74
N GLU A 20 -19.46 1.69 3.65
CA GLU A 20 -20.09 3.02 3.65
C GLU A 20 -20.86 3.27 2.35
N GLU A 21 -22.00 3.97 2.46
CA GLU A 21 -22.77 4.38 1.29
C GLU A 21 -22.08 5.56 0.60
N HIS A 22 -21.59 5.33 -0.62
CA HIS A 22 -20.97 6.35 -1.45
C HIS A 22 -21.45 6.21 -2.89
N ASN A 23 -21.80 7.33 -3.53
CA ASN A 23 -22.11 7.37 -4.96
C ASN A 23 -21.38 8.55 -5.62
N THR A 24 -20.06 8.40 -5.75
CA THR A 24 -19.21 9.37 -6.43
C THR A 24 -18.32 8.66 -7.43
N ASN A 25 -17.75 9.40 -8.39
CA ASN A 25 -16.86 8.85 -9.42
C ASN A 25 -15.49 8.38 -8.89
N ARG A 26 -15.24 8.48 -7.58
CA ARG A 26 -13.94 8.15 -6.96
C ARG A 26 -14.02 7.11 -5.84
N HIS A 27 -15.21 6.66 -5.46
CA HIS A 27 -15.38 5.72 -4.36
C HIS A 27 -15.82 4.35 -4.89
N LEU A 28 -15.12 3.31 -4.46
CA LEU A 28 -15.46 1.91 -4.72
C LEU A 28 -15.67 1.20 -3.38
N ASN A 29 -16.70 0.36 -3.31
CA ASN A 29 -16.97 -0.50 -2.15
C ASN A 29 -16.04 -1.72 -2.10
N GLU A 30 -15.45 -2.09 -3.23
CA GLU A 30 -14.43 -3.13 -3.35
C GLU A 30 -13.32 -2.65 -4.29
N PHE A 31 -12.06 -2.79 -3.87
CA PHE A 31 -10.89 -2.41 -4.66
C PHE A 31 -9.68 -3.25 -4.25
N THR A 32 -8.68 -3.34 -5.12
CA THR A 32 -7.38 -3.94 -4.76
C THR A 32 -6.56 -2.91 -4.00
N SER A 33 -6.20 -3.21 -2.76
CA SER A 33 -5.26 -2.43 -1.97
C SER A 33 -3.85 -2.99 -2.07
N ILE A 34 -2.87 -2.08 -2.01
CA ILE A 34 -1.47 -2.41 -1.79
C ILE A 34 -1.10 -1.76 -0.45
N ASP A 35 -0.65 -2.56 0.50
CA ASP A 35 -0.27 -2.10 1.84
C ASP A 35 1.13 -2.58 2.22
N ILE A 36 1.85 -1.79 3.01
CA ILE A 36 3.23 -2.07 3.43
C ILE A 36 3.37 -1.71 4.91
N GLU A 37 3.91 -2.64 5.70
CA GLU A 37 4.32 -2.37 7.08
C GLU A 37 5.80 -2.70 7.29
N MET A 38 6.49 -1.85 8.05
CA MET A 38 7.91 -1.99 8.36
C MET A 38 8.18 -1.70 9.84
N ALA A 39 8.86 -2.63 10.51
CA ALA A 39 9.36 -2.47 11.87
C ALA A 39 10.58 -1.54 11.90
N PHE A 40 10.78 -0.85 13.03
CA PHE A 40 11.93 0.04 13.26
C PHE A 40 12.08 1.15 12.21
N SER A 41 10.98 1.55 11.57
CA SER A 41 10.93 2.63 10.58
C SER A 41 10.26 3.86 11.17
N SER A 42 10.79 5.03 10.81
CA SER A 42 10.14 6.32 11.03
C SER A 42 9.09 6.60 9.96
N ASP A 43 8.33 7.69 10.14
CA ASP A 43 7.45 8.25 9.11
C ASP A 43 8.23 8.72 7.88
N ASP A 44 9.43 9.27 8.04
CA ASP A 44 10.32 9.63 6.93
C ASP A 44 10.72 8.40 6.10
N ASP A 45 11.05 7.28 6.76
CA ASP A 45 11.35 6.01 6.09
C ASP A 45 10.14 5.47 5.33
N ALA A 46 8.94 5.59 5.91
CA ALA A 46 7.70 5.19 5.26
C ALA A 46 7.42 6.03 4.01
N MET A 47 7.63 7.35 4.07
CA MET A 47 7.43 8.25 2.94
C MET A 47 8.42 7.97 1.79
N GLN A 48 9.69 7.73 2.11
CA GLN A 48 10.70 7.35 1.11
C GLN A 48 10.34 6.04 0.40
N MET A 49 9.85 5.05 1.17
CA MET A 49 9.41 3.78 0.59
C MET A 49 8.18 3.93 -0.30
N LEU A 50 7.22 4.78 0.08
CA LEU A 50 6.06 5.10 -0.74
C LEU A 50 6.48 5.77 -2.06
N GLU A 51 7.35 6.77 -2.00
CA GLU A 51 7.85 7.47 -3.19
C GLU A 51 8.56 6.50 -4.15
N LEU A 52 9.44 5.64 -3.62
CA LEU A 52 10.13 4.64 -4.42
C LEU A 52 9.15 3.64 -5.07
N CYS A 53 8.15 3.19 -4.32
CA CYS A 53 7.14 2.25 -4.82
C CYS A 53 6.37 2.85 -6.01
N VAL A 54 5.90 4.09 -5.87
CA VAL A 54 5.18 4.82 -6.92
C VAL A 54 6.09 5.05 -8.14
N TYR A 55 7.31 5.54 -7.93
CA TYR A 55 8.25 5.81 -9.01
C TYR A 55 8.57 4.54 -9.81
N GLN A 56 8.93 3.44 -9.13
CA GLN A 56 9.24 2.17 -9.77
C GLN A 56 8.03 1.57 -10.49
N GLY A 57 6.83 1.72 -9.92
CA GLY A 57 5.58 1.33 -10.58
C GLY A 57 5.38 2.03 -11.91
N ILE A 58 5.61 3.34 -11.96
CA ILE A 58 5.50 4.15 -13.18
C ILE A 58 6.58 3.79 -14.21
N VAL A 59 7.84 3.70 -13.78
CA VAL A 59 8.97 3.37 -14.67
C VAL A 59 8.74 2.02 -15.36
N ARG A 60 8.37 0.99 -14.59
CA ARG A 60 8.07 -0.34 -15.12
C ARG A 60 6.84 -0.36 -16.02
N ALA A 61 5.78 0.37 -15.68
CA ALA A 61 4.59 0.48 -16.51
C ALA A 61 4.89 1.12 -17.88
N ASN A 62 5.87 2.03 -17.93
CA ASN A 62 6.33 2.68 -19.15
C ASN A 62 7.38 1.87 -19.93
N GLY A 63 7.73 0.65 -19.49
CA GLY A 63 8.68 -0.23 -20.18
C GLY A 63 10.14 0.22 -20.09
N GLN A 64 10.49 1.00 -19.07
CA GLN A 64 11.85 1.44 -18.76
C GLN A 64 12.51 0.55 -17.71
#